data_AF-W1X225-F1
#
_entry.id   AF-W1X225-F1
#
_cell.length_a   1.000
_cell.length_b   1.000
_cell.length_c   1.000
_cell.angle_alpha   90.00
_cell.angle_beta   90.00
_cell.angle_gamma   90.00
#
_symmetry.space_group_name_H-M   'P 1'
#
loop_
_entity.id
_entity.type
_entity.pdbx_description
1 polymer ?
#
loop_
_entity_poly.entity_id
_entity_poly.type
_entity_poly.pdbx_seq_one_letter_code
_entity_poly.pdbx_strand_id
1 'polypeptide(L)'
;MKENGWFCRVRPKKGLSLGKPYYVTENKLDRDYQAEKPLEKLVTDMTYLYFGNCKLYLSSIMDLYNREIVAYTISDCQDTDLVLDTLN
;
A
#
# COMPACT_ATOMS: atom_id res chain seq x y z
N MET A 1 30.40 4.94 -21.48
CA MET A 1 29.84 6.09 -20.72
C MET A 1 30.80 6.61 -19.66
N LYS A 2 31.18 5.82 -18.63
CA LYS A 2 32.19 6.25 -17.63
C LYS A 2 33.63 6.31 -18.17
N GLU A 3 34.02 5.39 -19.06
CA GLU A 3 35.35 5.38 -19.70
C GLU A 3 35.62 6.57 -20.63
N ASN A 4 34.55 7.23 -21.13
CA ASN A 4 34.66 8.43 -21.99
C ASN A 4 34.59 9.74 -21.19
N GLY A 5 34.69 9.68 -19.85
CA GLY A 5 34.63 10.87 -18.99
C GLY A 5 33.26 11.54 -18.89
N TRP A 6 32.18 10.88 -19.34
CA TRP A 6 30.84 11.43 -19.26
C TRP A 6 30.17 11.03 -17.94
N PHE A 7 30.03 12.02 -17.05
CA PHE A 7 29.33 11.87 -15.78
C PHE A 7 27.94 12.51 -15.88
N CYS A 8 26.89 11.76 -15.50
CA CYS A 8 25.58 12.36 -15.27
C CYS A 8 25.65 13.26 -14.04
N ARG A 9 25.37 14.55 -14.20
CA ARG A 9 25.22 15.48 -13.08
C ARG A 9 23.89 15.18 -12.37
N VAL A 10 23.95 14.36 -11.32
CA VAL A 10 22.78 14.06 -10.49
C VAL A 10 22.39 15.32 -9.72
N ARG A 11 21.16 15.80 -9.88
CA ARG A 11 20.63 16.89 -9.07
C ARG A 11 20.43 16.36 -7.65
N PRO A 12 20.97 17.00 -6.60
CA PRO A 12 20.69 16.60 -5.23
C PRO A 12 19.17 16.64 -5.02
N LYS A 13 18.58 15.52 -4.60
CA LYS A 13 17.17 15.49 -4.23
C LYS A 13 17.02 16.40 -3.02
N LYS A 14 16.23 17.47 -3.14
CA LYS A 14 15.93 18.38 -2.02
C LYS A 14 15.25 17.53 -0.95
N GLY A 15 15.91 17.37 0.20
CA GLY A 15 15.36 16.62 1.32
C GLY A 15 14.03 17.24 1.73
N LEU A 16 13.01 16.41 1.90
CA LEU A 16 11.75 16.87 2.46
C LEU A 16 12.02 17.26 3.91
N SER A 17 11.73 18.51 4.28
CA SER A 17 11.71 18.95 5.68
C SER A 17 10.49 18.34 6.37
N LEU A 18 10.52 17.03 6.54
CA LEU A 18 9.59 16.33 7.40
C LEU A 18 9.85 16.85 8.81
N GLY A 19 8.90 17.60 9.38
CA GLY A 19 9.00 18.06 10.76
C GLY A 19 9.19 16.89 11.73
N LYS A 20 9.34 17.18 13.02
CA LYS A 20 9.41 16.11 14.02
C LYS A 20 8.14 15.24 13.93
N PRO A 21 8.25 13.91 13.86
CA PRO A 21 7.08 13.03 13.90
C PRO A 21 6.33 13.28 15.20
N TYR A 22 5.00 13.37 15.12
CA TYR A 22 4.14 13.64 16.28
C TYR A 22 4.20 12.51 17.31
N TYR A 23 4.36 11.26 16.86
CA TYR A 23 4.47 10.06 17.68
C TYR A 23 5.03 8.91 16.84
N VAL A 24 6.00 8.14 17.36
CA VAL A 24 6.50 6.92 16.71
C VAL A 24 5.90 5.73 17.45
N THR A 25 5.07 4.96 16.75
CA THR A 25 4.50 3.71 17.27
C THR A 25 5.41 2.53 16.94
N GLU A 26 5.37 1.49 17.76
CA GLU A 26 6.00 0.21 17.48
C GLU A 26 5.39 -0.43 16.22
N ASN A 27 6.24 -0.99 15.35
CA ASN A 27 5.81 -1.76 14.19
C ASN A 27 5.45 -3.18 14.64
N LYS A 28 4.19 -3.39 15.02
CA LYS A 28 3.70 -4.69 15.50
C LYS A 28 3.80 -5.82 14.47
N LEU A 29 3.75 -5.49 13.17
CA LEU A 29 3.80 -6.50 12.11
C LEU A 29 5.24 -6.98 11.87
N ASP A 30 6.21 -6.08 11.96
CA ASP A 30 7.65 -6.34 11.74
C ASP A 30 8.00 -7.25 10.54
N ARG A 31 7.26 -7.09 9.43
CA ARG A 31 7.36 -7.94 8.21
C ARG A 31 7.08 -9.44 8.45
N ASP A 32 6.49 -9.79 9.58
CA ASP A 32 5.97 -11.11 9.86
C ASP A 32 4.55 -11.26 9.29
N TYR A 33 4.51 -11.74 8.05
CA TYR A 33 3.28 -11.98 7.28
C TYR A 33 2.68 -13.39 7.51
N GLN A 34 3.07 -14.10 8.57
CA GLN A 34 2.47 -15.38 8.94
C GLN A 34 1.56 -15.20 10.16
N ALA A 35 0.37 -15.79 10.12
CA ALA A 35 -0.57 -15.81 11.24
C ALA A 35 -0.78 -17.26 11.71
N GLU A 36 -0.95 -17.47 13.02
CA GLU A 36 -1.20 -18.80 13.57
C GLU A 36 -2.70 -19.14 13.61
N LYS A 37 -3.55 -18.11 13.62
CA LYS A 37 -5.01 -18.24 13.68
C LYS A 37 -5.72 -17.35 12.65
N PRO A 38 -6.92 -17.75 12.21
CA PRO A 38 -7.76 -16.89 11.37
C PRO A 38 -7.98 -15.51 11.99
N LEU A 39 -8.01 -14.48 11.15
CA LEU A 39 -8.28 -13.08 11.51
C LEU A 39 -7.30 -12.44 12.50
N GLU A 40 -6.14 -13.07 12.74
CA GLU A 40 -5.12 -12.54 13.66
C GLU A 40 -4.33 -11.38 13.03
N LYS A 41 -3.98 -11.52 11.74
CA LYS A 41 -3.26 -10.50 10.98
C LYS A 41 -3.95 -10.32 9.63
N LEU A 42 -4.46 -9.11 9.41
CA LEU A 42 -5.10 -8.72 8.16
C LEU A 42 -4.20 -7.74 7.43
N VAL A 43 -4.10 -7.90 6.12
CA VAL A 43 -3.44 -6.92 5.24
C VAL A 43 -4.45 -6.39 4.25
N THR A 44 -4.30 -5.13 3.89
CA THR A 44 -5.11 -4.48 2.88
C THR A 44 -4.22 -4.02 1.74
N ASP A 45 -4.73 -4.14 0.52
CA ASP A 45 -4.13 -3.53 -0.66
C ASP A 45 -5.21 -2.85 -1.49
N MET A 46 -4.79 -1.78 -2.17
CA MET A 46 -5.65 -1.04 -3.07
C MET A 46 -4.99 -0.95 -4.43
N THR A 47 -5.69 -1.47 -5.43
CA THR A 47 -5.22 -1.53 -6.81
C THR A 47 -6.28 -1.00 -7.75
N TYR A 48 -5.95 -0.91 -9.03
CA TYR A 48 -6.91 -0.55 -10.07
C TYR A 48 -6.97 -1.62 -11.15
N LEU A 49 -8.16 -1.75 -11.74
CA LEU A 49 -8.46 -2.67 -12.83
C LEU A 49 -9.06 -1.87 -13.98
N TYR A 50 -8.70 -2.23 -15.20
CA TYR A 50 -9.35 -1.69 -16.39
C TYR A 50 -10.55 -2.55 -16.75
N PHE A 51 -11.70 -1.90 -16.93
CA PHE A 51 -12.94 -2.53 -17.38
C PHE A 51 -13.43 -1.78 -18.63
N GLY A 52 -13.07 -2.32 -19.80
CA GLY A 52 -13.23 -1.61 -21.07
C GLY A 52 -12.44 -0.30 -21.06
N ASN A 53 -13.15 0.82 -21.23
CA ASN A 53 -12.56 2.16 -21.23
C ASN A 53 -12.58 2.84 -19.85
N CYS A 54 -13.05 2.13 -18.81
CA CYS A 54 -13.16 2.66 -17.46
C CYS A 54 -12.04 2.09 -16.58
N LYS A 55 -11.55 2.91 -15.65
CA LYS A 55 -10.64 2.49 -14.58
C LYS A 55 -11.47 2.37 -13.30
N LEU A 56 -11.46 1.19 -12.68
CA LEU A 56 -12.07 0.94 -11.39
C LEU A 56 -10.99 0.69 -10.35
N TYR A 57 -11.25 1.08 -9.12
CA TYR A 57 -10.38 0.82 -7.97
C TYR A 57 -10.98 -0.32 -7.16
N LEU A 58 -10.11 -1.24 -6.75
CA LEU A 58 -10.42 -2.38 -5.90
C LEU A 58 -9.65 -2.18 -4.59
N SER A 59 -10.36 -2.11 -3.48
CA SER A 59 -9.80 -2.27 -2.15
C SER A 59 -10.14 -3.67 -1.65
N SER A 60 -9.16 -4.37 -1.09
CA SER A 60 -9.33 -5.73 -0.58
C SER A 60 -8.65 -5.92 0.76
N ILE A 61 -9.17 -6.83 1.57
CA ILE A 61 -8.59 -7.26 2.84
C ILE A 61 -8.34 -8.77 2.75
N MET A 62 -7.10 -9.16 3.02
CA MET A 62 -6.64 -10.54 3.03
C MET A 62 -6.32 -10.98 4.46
N ASP A 63 -6.78 -12.17 4.83
CA ASP A 63 -6.34 -12.86 6.05
C ASP A 63 -4.98 -13.54 5.79
N LEU A 64 -3.97 -13.22 6.60
CA LEU A 64 -2.64 -13.82 6.46
C LEU A 64 -2.56 -15.28 6.92
N TYR A 65 -3.59 -15.80 7.60
CA TYR A 65 -3.63 -17.21 8.02
C TYR A 65 -3.76 -18.16 6.83
N ASN A 66 -4.77 -17.95 5.99
CA ASN A 66 -5.08 -18.82 4.85
C ASN A 66 -4.97 -18.11 3.48
N ARG A 67 -4.62 -16.82 3.47
CA ARG A 67 -4.52 -15.94 2.29
C ARG A 67 -5.84 -15.72 1.55
N GLU A 68 -6.97 -15.95 2.21
CA GLU A 68 -8.27 -15.66 1.63
C GLU A 68 -8.58 -14.16 1.68
N ILE A 69 -9.25 -13.67 0.65
CA ILE A 69 -9.82 -12.33 0.63
C ILE A 69 -11.11 -12.37 1.43
N VAL A 70 -11.12 -11.72 2.60
CA VAL A 70 -12.25 -11.73 3.54
C VAL A 70 -13.24 -10.59 3.29
N ALA A 71 -12.78 -9.50 2.67
CA ALA A 71 -13.62 -8.37 2.28
C ALA A 71 -13.02 -7.67 1.05
N TYR A 72 -13.88 -7.09 0.22
CA TYR A 72 -13.48 -6.24 -0.89
C TYR A 72 -14.58 -5.27 -1.29
N THR A 73 -14.18 -4.10 -1.78
CA THR A 73 -15.08 -3.08 -2.33
C THR A 73 -14.49 -2.53 -3.64
N ILE A 74 -15.37 -2.19 -4.58
CA ILE A 74 -15.01 -1.61 -5.87
C ILE A 74 -15.65 -0.23 -6.00
N SER A 75 -14.88 0.75 -6.47
CA SER A 75 -15.35 2.12 -6.74
C SER A 75 -14.74 2.67 -8.03
N ASP A 76 -15.36 3.69 -8.60
CA ASP A 76 -14.78 4.50 -9.67
C ASP A 76 -13.78 5.54 -9.13
N CYS A 77 -13.83 5.81 -7.82
CA CYS A 77 -13.00 6.78 -7.12
C CYS A 77 -12.02 6.12 -6.16
N GLN A 78 -10.80 6.66 -6.09
CA GLN A 78 -9.77 6.25 -5.12
C GLN A 78 -9.77 7.23 -3.95
N ASP A 79 -10.72 7.07 -3.03
CA ASP A 79 -10.92 7.94 -1.88
C ASP A 79 -10.88 7.18 -0.54
N THR A 80 -11.06 7.91 0.54
CA THR A 80 -11.14 7.34 1.89
C THR A 80 -12.39 6.50 2.08
N ASP A 81 -13.46 6.83 1.37
CA ASP A 81 -14.75 6.17 1.51
C ASP A 81 -14.66 4.73 1.01
N LEU A 82 -13.99 4.50 -0.13
CA LEU A 82 -13.67 3.15 -0.61
C LEU A 82 -12.98 2.27 0.45
N VAL A 83 -12.01 2.83 1.18
CA VAL A 83 -11.26 2.09 2.20
C VAL A 83 -12.13 1.82 3.42
N LEU A 84 -12.90 2.81 3.87
CA LEU A 84 -13.80 2.67 5.01
C LEU A 84 -14.92 1.68 4.72
N ASP A 85 -15.47 1.70 3.52
CA ASP A 85 -16.51 0.76 3.07
C ASP A 85 -16.00 -0.68 2.99
N THR A 86 -14.71 -0.88 2.75
CA THR A 86 -14.11 -2.23 2.79
C THR A 86 -13.93 -2.75 4.22
N LEU A 87 -13.90 -1.85 5.21
CA LEU A 87 -13.74 -2.17 6.64
C LEU A 87 -15.07 -2.34 7.40
N ASN A 88 -16.17 -1.80 6.85
CA ASN A 88 -17.52 -1.85 7.43
C ASN A 88 -18.20 -3.20 7.24
#